data_AF-A0A9D5H285-F1
#
_entry.id   AF-A0A9D5H285-F1
#
_cell.length_a   1.000
_cell.length_b   1.000
_cell.length_c   1.000
_cell.angle_alpha   90.00
_cell.angle_beta   90.00
_cell.angle_gamma   90.00
#
_symmetry.space_group_name_H-M   'P 1'
#
loop_
_entity.id
_entity.type
_entity.pdbx_description
1 polymer ?
#
loop_
_entity_poly.entity_id
_entity_poly.type
_entity_poly.pdbx_seq_one_letter_code
_entity_poly.pdbx_strand_id
1 'polypeptide(L)'
;MALDYYMCDYSYAEPPKVTGLKNMVRLPTYADFGHDDYLIADERGYETLVYHLASQFLKTDHKGTIVDPRLMLNKVVRQIENSSNDVVVTTEDGKTYKADYVMVSHFEKEYLGQNILLVTITDDESRRIEKQADSKTKTEVMEVLKKMFGNDIPEATDILVPRWWSNRFYKGSFSNWPVHFTKYEFDQIKAPVGRVYFTGEHTSEQHNGYVHGAYLAGIDSANDMIDCFKKDSFNQAKG
;
A
#
# COMPACT_ATOMS: atom_id res chain seq x y z
N MET A 1 -28.24 -4.41 3.26
CA MET A 1 -27.16 -4.47 2.27
C MET A 1 -26.39 -3.15 2.17
N ALA A 2 -27.00 -1.99 1.91
CA ALA A 2 -26.25 -0.73 1.82
C ALA A 2 -25.54 -0.32 3.14
N LEU A 3 -26.21 -0.49 4.29
CA LEU A 3 -25.60 -0.21 5.60
C LEU A 3 -24.46 -1.18 5.93
N ASP A 4 -24.59 -2.45 5.55
CA ASP A 4 -23.56 -3.48 5.78
C ASP A 4 -22.29 -3.20 4.96
N TYR A 5 -22.49 -2.84 3.68
CA TYR A 5 -21.42 -2.41 2.78
C TYR A 5 -20.69 -1.17 3.31
N TYR A 6 -21.44 -0.16 3.75
CA TYR A 6 -20.86 1.05 4.33
C TYR A 6 -20.06 0.78 5.61
N MET A 7 -20.52 -0.14 6.46
CA MET A 7 -19.86 -0.44 7.74
C MET A 7 -18.65 -1.36 7.60
N CYS A 8 -18.63 -2.24 6.59
CA CYS A 8 -17.58 -3.25 6.42
C CYS A 8 -16.82 -3.06 5.11
N ASP A 9 -17.43 -3.36 3.96
CA ASP A 9 -16.75 -3.40 2.67
C ASP A 9 -16.07 -2.06 2.34
N TYR A 10 -16.67 -0.93 2.68
CA TYR A 10 -16.07 0.40 2.48
C TYR A 10 -14.75 0.58 3.25
N SER A 11 -14.62 -0.06 4.42
CA SER A 11 -13.43 0.03 5.28
C SER A 11 -12.39 -1.05 5.00
N TYR A 12 -12.82 -2.25 4.57
CA TYR A 12 -11.94 -3.42 4.43
C TYR A 12 -11.76 -3.93 3.00
N ALA A 13 -12.45 -3.31 2.03
CA ALA A 13 -12.50 -3.72 0.63
C ALA A 13 -12.99 -5.15 0.36
N GLU A 14 -13.48 -5.86 1.38
CA GLU A 14 -13.98 -7.23 1.32
C GLU A 14 -15.23 -7.42 2.21
N PRO A 15 -16.12 -8.38 1.88
CA PRO A 15 -17.38 -8.55 2.59
C PRO A 15 -17.22 -9.13 4.00
N PRO A 16 -18.22 -8.97 4.90
CA PRO A 16 -18.09 -9.40 6.28
C PRO A 16 -17.80 -10.89 6.48
N LYS A 17 -18.29 -11.73 5.58
CA LYS A 17 -18.14 -13.19 5.63
C LYS A 17 -16.70 -13.68 5.48
N VAL A 18 -15.80 -12.86 4.91
CA VAL A 18 -14.39 -13.23 4.69
C VAL A 18 -13.44 -12.48 5.61
N THR A 19 -13.89 -11.43 6.28
CA THR A 19 -13.03 -10.61 7.15
C THR A 19 -13.03 -11.14 8.59
N GLY A 20 -11.84 -11.27 9.18
CA GLY A 20 -11.69 -11.77 10.55
C GLY A 20 -12.33 -10.84 11.59
N LEU A 21 -13.08 -11.41 12.55
CA LEU A 21 -13.79 -10.65 13.60
C LEU A 21 -12.86 -9.74 14.43
N LYS A 22 -11.60 -10.15 14.61
CA LYS A 22 -10.56 -9.36 15.30
C LYS A 22 -10.34 -8.01 14.61
N ASN A 23 -10.47 -7.94 13.28
CA ASN A 23 -10.35 -6.71 12.52
C ASN A 23 -11.65 -5.90 12.49
N MET A 24 -12.82 -6.47 12.80
CA MET A 24 -14.10 -5.77 12.70
C MET A 24 -14.56 -5.09 13.98
N VAL A 25 -14.34 -5.73 15.14
CA VAL A 25 -15.06 -5.35 16.37
C VAL A 25 -14.29 -4.34 17.22
N ARG A 26 -12.96 -4.35 17.15
CA ARG A 26 -12.11 -3.40 17.86
C ARG A 26 -10.84 -3.15 17.07
N LEU A 27 -10.94 -2.19 16.15
CA LEU A 27 -9.80 -1.76 15.35
C LEU A 27 -8.78 -1.03 16.24
N PRO A 28 -7.53 -1.55 16.34
CA PRO A 28 -6.48 -0.88 17.11
C PRO A 28 -6.24 0.55 16.62
N THR A 29 -6.25 0.76 15.30
CA THR A 29 -6.11 2.11 14.70
C THR A 29 -7.03 3.15 15.36
N TYR A 30 -8.33 2.90 15.45
CA TYR A 30 -9.25 3.87 16.06
C TYR A 30 -9.17 3.91 17.58
N ALA A 31 -8.82 2.79 18.22
CA ALA A 31 -8.62 2.74 19.67
C ALA A 31 -7.39 3.55 20.11
N ASP A 32 -6.34 3.58 19.28
CA ASP A 32 -5.05 4.20 19.60
C ASP A 32 -4.97 5.65 19.12
N PHE A 33 -5.57 5.97 17.96
CA PHE A 33 -5.44 7.28 17.31
C PHE A 33 -6.73 8.11 17.29
N GLY A 34 -7.82 7.58 17.84
CA GLY A 34 -9.14 8.23 17.84
C GLY A 34 -10.00 7.86 16.63
N HIS A 35 -11.27 8.26 16.64
CA HIS A 35 -12.29 7.85 15.67
C HIS A 35 -12.49 8.81 14.49
N ASP A 36 -11.75 9.91 14.45
CA ASP A 36 -11.92 10.94 13.44
C ASP A 36 -11.03 10.66 12.21
N ASP A 37 -11.66 10.52 11.05
CA ASP A 37 -10.98 10.45 9.76
C ASP A 37 -10.94 11.82 9.09
N TYR A 38 -9.77 12.18 8.53
CA TYR A 38 -9.57 13.47 7.86
C TYR A 38 -9.25 13.25 6.38
N LEU A 39 -10.13 13.74 5.49
CA LEU A 39 -9.88 13.74 4.05
C LEU A 39 -8.79 14.77 3.72
N ILE A 40 -7.66 14.28 3.21
CA ILE A 40 -6.56 15.14 2.74
C ILE A 40 -6.85 15.60 1.32
N ALA A 41 -7.35 16.83 1.18
CA ALA A 41 -7.64 17.48 -0.10
C ALA A 41 -6.67 18.65 -0.37
N ASP A 42 -5.38 18.33 -0.46
CA ASP A 42 -4.31 19.29 -0.71
C ASP A 42 -3.72 19.11 -2.12
N GLU A 43 -3.56 20.20 -2.88
CA GLU A 43 -3.03 20.16 -4.26
C GLU A 43 -1.61 19.60 -4.34
N ARG A 44 -0.85 19.63 -3.24
CA ARG A 44 0.48 19.01 -3.14
C ARG A 44 0.41 17.48 -3.17
N GLY A 45 -0.74 16.91 -2.83
CA GLY A 45 -0.96 15.46 -2.74
C GLY A 45 -0.54 14.88 -1.39
N TYR A 46 -1.23 13.81 -0.95
CA TYR A 46 -0.93 13.15 0.32
C TYR A 46 0.48 12.54 0.34
N GLU A 47 1.04 12.21 -0.83
CA GLU A 47 2.41 11.70 -0.93
C GLU A 47 3.48 12.72 -0.53
N THR A 48 3.13 14.00 -0.34
CA THR A 48 4.03 15.02 0.21
C THR A 48 4.66 14.57 1.53
N LEU A 49 3.95 13.76 2.34
CA LEU A 49 4.52 13.17 3.56
C LEU A 49 5.72 12.26 3.25
N VAL A 50 5.62 11.43 2.21
CA VAL A 50 6.69 10.53 1.78
C VAL A 50 7.88 11.33 1.24
N TYR A 51 7.63 12.35 0.42
CA TYR A 51 8.69 13.27 -0.05
C TYR A 51 9.37 14.00 1.11
N HIS A 52 8.60 14.45 2.10
CA HIS A 52 9.15 15.11 3.29
C HIS A 52 10.07 14.16 4.05
N LEU A 53 9.63 12.95 4.36
CA LEU A 53 10.44 11.94 5.04
C LEU A 53 11.72 11.63 4.25
N ALA A 54 11.61 11.40 2.94
CA ALA A 54 12.76 11.12 2.08
C ALA A 54 13.79 12.25 2.08
N SER A 55 13.34 13.51 2.09
CA SER A 55 14.21 14.69 2.10
C SER A 55 15.02 14.86 3.39
N GLN A 56 14.65 14.18 4.48
CA GLN A 56 15.39 14.24 5.74
C GLN A 56 16.75 13.51 5.66
N PHE A 57 16.91 12.58 4.72
CA PHE A 57 18.12 11.76 4.61
C PHE A 57 18.65 11.60 3.18
N LEU A 58 17.87 11.89 2.14
CA LEU A 58 18.32 11.93 0.75
C LEU A 58 18.65 13.36 0.30
N LYS A 59 19.71 13.51 -0.49
CA LYS A 59 20.08 14.79 -1.11
C LYS A 59 19.00 15.29 -2.06
N THR A 60 18.64 16.56 -1.89
CA THR A 60 17.73 17.29 -2.78
C THR A 60 18.46 18.42 -3.48
N ASP A 61 17.98 18.80 -4.66
CA ASP A 61 18.42 20.03 -5.34
C ASP A 61 17.75 21.28 -4.75
N HIS A 62 18.12 22.45 -5.27
CA HIS A 62 17.56 23.74 -4.87
C HIS A 62 16.05 23.88 -5.13
N LYS A 63 15.44 22.99 -5.91
CA LYS A 63 14.01 22.95 -6.21
C LYS A 63 13.26 21.92 -5.36
N GLY A 64 13.95 21.21 -4.45
CA GLY A 64 13.37 20.16 -3.63
C GLY A 64 13.24 18.80 -4.34
N THR A 65 13.79 18.65 -5.55
CA THR A 65 13.79 17.37 -6.27
C THR A 65 14.87 16.46 -5.66
N ILE A 66 14.52 15.20 -5.37
CA ILE A 66 15.50 14.23 -4.87
C ILE A 66 16.48 13.88 -6.00
N VAL A 67 17.76 14.18 -5.78
CA VAL A 67 18.87 13.92 -6.73
C VAL A 67 19.91 12.96 -6.16
N ASP A 68 19.60 12.36 -5.00
CA ASP A 68 20.48 11.42 -4.34
C ASP A 68 20.68 10.15 -5.19
N PRO A 69 21.94 9.78 -5.54
CA PRO A 69 22.19 8.62 -6.39
C PRO A 69 21.80 7.29 -5.72
N ARG A 70 21.54 7.28 -4.41
CA ARG A 70 21.02 6.10 -3.69
C ARG A 70 19.58 5.78 -4.07
N LEU A 71 18.79 6.76 -4.53
CA LEU A 71 17.43 6.53 -5.01
C LEU A 71 17.44 6.31 -6.53
N MET A 72 17.07 5.10 -6.97
CA MET A 72 17.06 4.74 -8.40
C MET A 72 15.64 4.43 -8.85
N LEU A 73 15.01 5.39 -9.55
CA LEU A 73 13.71 5.20 -10.19
C LEU A 73 13.83 4.30 -11.43
N ASN A 74 12.70 3.74 -11.88
CA ASN A 74 12.61 2.83 -13.03
C ASN A 74 13.48 1.55 -12.87
N LYS A 75 13.70 1.11 -11.63
CA LYS A 75 14.35 -0.16 -11.28
C LYS A 75 13.32 -1.18 -10.86
N VAL A 76 12.78 -1.89 -11.85
CA VAL A 76 11.85 -2.99 -11.62
C VAL A 76 12.64 -4.22 -11.19
N VAL A 77 12.58 -4.58 -9.91
CA VAL A 77 13.19 -5.81 -9.40
C VAL A 77 12.46 -7.03 -9.97
N ARG A 78 13.22 -8.02 -10.46
CA ARG A 78 12.70 -9.27 -11.03
C ARG A 78 13.10 -10.50 -10.24
N GLN A 79 14.27 -10.46 -9.61
CA GLN A 79 14.81 -11.60 -8.90
C GLN A 79 15.65 -11.12 -7.70
N ILE A 80 15.53 -11.86 -6.61
CA ILE A 80 16.33 -11.68 -5.40
C ILE A 80 16.93 -13.05 -5.07
N GLU A 81 18.25 -13.16 -5.12
CA GLU A 81 19.00 -14.35 -4.73
C GLU A 81 19.62 -14.10 -3.36
N ASN A 82 19.35 -14.99 -2.41
CA ASN A 82 19.79 -14.86 -1.03
C ASN A 82 20.84 -15.94 -0.72
N SER A 83 21.99 -15.52 -0.22
CA SER A 83 23.08 -16.40 0.22
C SER A 83 23.33 -16.24 1.72
N SER A 84 24.24 -17.04 2.30
CA SER A 84 24.57 -16.92 3.73
C SER A 84 25.23 -15.59 4.09
N ASN A 85 25.85 -14.91 3.13
CA ASN A 85 26.67 -13.71 3.37
C ASN A 85 26.17 -12.47 2.64
N ASP A 86 25.36 -12.62 1.58
CA ASP A 86 24.93 -11.52 0.73
C ASP A 86 23.56 -11.79 0.09
N VAL A 87 22.99 -10.73 -0.49
CA VAL A 87 21.81 -10.75 -1.33
C VAL A 87 22.16 -10.11 -2.67
N VAL A 88 21.72 -10.74 -3.75
CA VAL A 88 21.89 -10.28 -5.12
C VAL A 88 20.51 -9.97 -5.71
N VAL A 89 20.28 -8.70 -6.06
CA VAL A 89 19.03 -8.21 -6.63
C VAL A 89 19.22 -7.94 -8.11
N THR A 90 18.40 -8.55 -8.97
CA THR A 90 18.42 -8.36 -10.43
C THR A 90 17.18 -7.63 -10.90
N THR A 91 17.37 -6.58 -11.72
CA THR A 91 16.30 -5.74 -12.27
C THR A 91 15.96 -6.10 -13.72
N GLU A 92 14.79 -5.67 -14.18
CA GLU A 92 14.25 -5.96 -15.53
C GLU A 92 15.15 -5.45 -16.66
N ASP A 93 15.91 -4.39 -16.43
CA ASP A 93 16.91 -3.87 -17.37
C ASP A 93 18.23 -4.67 -17.36
N GLY A 94 18.28 -5.80 -16.67
CA GLY A 94 19.43 -6.70 -16.61
C GLY A 94 20.54 -6.26 -15.65
N LYS A 95 20.33 -5.22 -14.84
CA LYS A 95 21.32 -4.80 -13.83
C LYS A 95 21.22 -5.64 -12.57
N THR A 96 22.36 -5.83 -11.92
CA THR A 96 22.48 -6.61 -10.70
C THR A 96 23.13 -5.78 -9.59
N TYR A 97 22.59 -5.88 -8.38
CA TYR A 97 23.04 -5.14 -7.19
C TYR A 97 23.33 -6.14 -6.08
N LYS A 98 24.50 -6.04 -5.46
CA LYS A 98 24.91 -6.88 -4.33
C LYS A 98 24.87 -6.07 -3.04
N ALA A 99 24.24 -6.59 -2.01
CA ALA A 99 24.12 -5.97 -0.70
C ALA A 99 24.14 -7.02 0.42
N ASP A 100 24.38 -6.61 1.66
CA ASP A 100 24.32 -7.52 2.80
C ASP A 100 22.88 -7.91 3.15
N TYR A 101 21.91 -7.02 2.87
CA TYR A 101 20.48 -7.20 3.15
C TYR A 101 19.64 -6.51 2.08
N VAL A 102 18.38 -6.94 1.94
CA VAL A 102 17.38 -6.28 1.10
C VAL A 102 16.07 -6.08 1.87
N MET A 103 15.43 -4.93 1.62
CA MET A 103 14.10 -4.57 2.14
C MET A 103 13.15 -4.36 0.95
N VAL A 104 11.93 -4.88 1.04
CA VAL A 104 10.93 -4.86 -0.05
C VAL A 104 9.71 -4.02 0.36
N SER A 105 9.31 -3.03 -0.45
CA SER A 105 8.16 -2.13 -0.22
C SER A 105 7.60 -1.50 -1.51
N HIS A 106 6.31 -1.12 -1.57
CA HIS A 106 5.63 -0.53 -2.76
C HIS A 106 4.66 0.64 -2.39
N PHE A 107 4.53 1.69 -3.23
CA PHE A 107 3.67 2.89 -3.00
C PHE A 107 3.31 3.69 -4.29
N GLU A 108 2.11 4.32 -4.42
CA GLU A 108 1.76 5.37 -5.43
C GLU A 108 0.56 6.31 -5.04
N LYS A 109 0.20 7.30 -5.93
CA LYS A 109 -0.39 8.66 -5.70
C LYS A 109 -1.81 8.94 -6.28
N GLU A 110 -2.53 9.99 -5.79
CA GLU A 110 -3.87 10.49 -6.27
C GLU A 110 -3.99 12.06 -6.43
N TYR A 111 -5.10 12.58 -7.01
CA TYR A 111 -5.40 14.02 -7.31
C TYR A 111 -6.88 14.44 -7.02
N LEU A 112 -7.17 15.72 -6.68
CA LEU A 112 -8.54 16.27 -6.39
C LEU A 112 -8.77 17.74 -6.86
N GLY A 113 -10.05 18.15 -7.14
CA GLY A 113 -10.46 19.58 -7.12
C GLY A 113 -11.60 20.18 -8.01
N GLN A 114 -12.62 19.47 -8.54
CA GLN A 114 -13.68 20.07 -9.42
C GLN A 114 -15.08 19.42 -9.27
N ASN A 115 -16.03 19.69 -10.20
CA ASN A 115 -17.36 19.04 -10.34
C ASN A 115 -17.24 17.52 -10.56
N ILE A 116 -16.78 16.82 -9.52
CA ILE A 116 -16.35 15.43 -9.54
C ILE A 116 -17.17 14.69 -8.47
N LEU A 117 -17.71 13.54 -8.85
CA LEU A 117 -18.28 12.58 -7.91
C LEU A 117 -17.30 11.41 -7.75
N LEU A 118 -17.15 10.94 -6.51
CA LEU A 118 -16.40 9.73 -6.19
C LEU A 118 -17.39 8.61 -5.86
N VAL A 119 -17.26 7.48 -6.55
CA VAL A 119 -17.97 6.25 -6.23
C VAL A 119 -16.93 5.21 -5.88
N THR A 120 -17.04 4.62 -4.69
CA THR A 120 -16.16 3.54 -4.24
C THR A 120 -16.83 2.21 -4.54
N ILE A 121 -16.06 1.31 -5.15
CA ILE A 121 -16.40 -0.09 -5.39
C ILE A 121 -15.26 -0.94 -4.82
N THR A 122 -15.54 -2.18 -4.47
CA THR A 122 -14.60 -3.07 -3.79
C THR A 122 -14.69 -4.49 -4.36
N ASP A 123 -13.77 -5.37 -3.95
CA ASP A 123 -13.76 -6.81 -4.23
C ASP A 123 -14.13 -7.23 -5.69
N ASP A 124 -15.14 -8.08 -5.86
CA ASP A 124 -15.57 -8.65 -7.15
C ASP A 124 -15.93 -7.56 -8.18
N GLU A 125 -16.61 -6.49 -7.76
CA GLU A 125 -16.99 -5.41 -8.65
C GLU A 125 -15.78 -4.61 -9.12
N SER A 126 -14.77 -4.41 -8.27
CA SER A 126 -13.49 -3.81 -8.69
C SER A 126 -12.83 -4.66 -9.76
N ARG A 127 -12.72 -5.98 -9.54
CA ARG A 127 -12.13 -6.91 -10.53
C ARG A 127 -12.91 -6.94 -11.84
N ARG A 128 -14.23 -6.82 -11.82
CA ARG A 128 -15.09 -6.73 -13.01
C ARG A 128 -14.84 -5.42 -13.77
N ILE A 129 -14.84 -4.31 -13.04
CA ILE A 129 -14.74 -2.96 -13.62
C ILE A 129 -13.34 -2.70 -14.19
N GLU A 130 -12.27 -3.17 -13.55
CA GLU A 130 -10.92 -3.02 -14.08
C GLU A 130 -10.71 -3.76 -15.43
N LYS A 131 -11.46 -4.85 -15.65
CA LYS A 131 -11.41 -5.68 -16.88
C LYS A 131 -12.22 -5.13 -18.04
N GLN A 132 -13.01 -4.07 -17.84
CA GLN A 132 -13.80 -3.44 -18.92
C GLN A 132 -13.27 -2.06 -19.30
N ALA A 133 -13.73 -1.58 -20.45
CA ALA A 133 -13.41 -0.24 -20.93
C ALA A 133 -14.10 0.83 -20.08
N ASP A 134 -13.42 1.97 -19.88
CA ASP A 134 -13.92 3.10 -19.10
C ASP A 134 -15.26 3.64 -19.62
N SER A 135 -15.47 3.62 -20.93
CA SER A 135 -16.74 4.03 -21.55
C SER A 135 -17.92 3.19 -21.08
N LYS A 136 -17.73 1.87 -20.90
CA LYS A 136 -18.77 0.98 -20.40
C LYS A 136 -19.08 1.25 -18.93
N THR A 137 -18.04 1.42 -18.12
CA THR A 137 -18.19 1.79 -16.70
C THR A 137 -18.89 3.14 -16.56
N LYS A 138 -18.55 4.12 -17.38
CA LYS A 138 -19.22 5.43 -17.41
C LYS A 138 -20.71 5.30 -17.69
N THR A 139 -21.10 4.50 -18.68
CA THR A 139 -22.51 4.22 -18.98
C THR A 139 -23.22 3.59 -17.79
N GLU A 140 -22.65 2.55 -17.18
CA GLU A 140 -23.22 1.89 -15.99
C GLU A 140 -23.43 2.88 -14.83
N VAL A 141 -22.45 3.74 -14.55
CA VAL A 141 -22.54 4.78 -13.51
C VAL A 141 -23.63 5.81 -13.83
N MET A 142 -23.69 6.29 -15.07
CA MET A 142 -24.72 7.25 -15.50
C MET A 142 -26.13 6.67 -15.42
N GLU A 143 -26.32 5.38 -15.71
CA GLU A 143 -27.61 4.70 -15.52
C GLU A 143 -28.04 4.67 -14.05
N VAL A 144 -27.10 4.44 -13.13
CA VAL A 144 -27.37 4.47 -11.68
C VAL A 144 -27.69 5.89 -11.22
N LEU A 145 -26.90 6.89 -11.62
CA LEU A 145 -27.15 8.29 -11.25
C LEU A 145 -28.51 8.77 -11.75
N LYS A 146 -28.91 8.41 -12.98
CA LYS A 146 -30.24 8.74 -13.53
C LYS A 146 -31.38 8.08 -12.75
N LYS A 147 -31.18 6.84 -12.28
CA LYS A 147 -32.15 6.17 -11.40
C LYS A 147 -32.27 6.84 -10.04
N MET A 148 -31.17 7.39 -9.51
CA MET A 148 -31.15 8.06 -8.20
C MET A 148 -31.72 9.49 -8.24
N PHE A 149 -31.35 10.26 -9.25
CA PHE A 149 -31.59 11.71 -9.29
C PHE A 149 -32.52 12.15 -10.44
N GLY A 150 -32.98 11.21 -11.28
CA GLY A 150 -33.81 11.50 -12.44
C GLY A 150 -33.01 11.70 -13.73
N ASN A 151 -33.72 11.83 -14.85
CA ASN A 151 -33.10 11.93 -16.18
C ASN A 151 -32.52 13.32 -16.49
N ASP A 152 -32.82 14.33 -15.69
CA ASP A 152 -32.36 15.71 -15.87
C ASP A 152 -30.99 15.94 -15.22
N ILE A 153 -30.03 15.05 -15.52
CA ILE A 153 -28.64 15.18 -15.07
C ILE A 153 -27.71 15.25 -16.29
N PRO A 154 -26.63 16.06 -16.24
CA PRO A 154 -25.68 16.13 -17.34
C PRO A 154 -24.90 14.83 -17.47
N GLU A 155 -24.49 14.50 -18.70
CA GLU A 155 -23.57 13.39 -18.95
C GLU A 155 -22.18 13.69 -18.36
N ALA A 156 -21.55 12.67 -17.77
CA ALA A 156 -20.18 12.78 -17.29
C ALA A 156 -19.22 13.03 -18.47
N THR A 157 -18.50 14.15 -18.40
CA THR A 157 -17.51 14.55 -19.41
C THR A 157 -16.29 13.63 -19.39
N ASP A 158 -15.92 13.12 -18.22
CA ASP A 158 -14.79 12.22 -18.04
C ASP A 158 -15.06 11.17 -16.94
N ILE A 159 -14.25 10.12 -16.91
CA ILE A 159 -14.21 9.12 -15.84
C ILE A 159 -12.78 8.69 -15.58
N LEU A 160 -12.40 8.60 -14.30
CA LEU A 160 -11.15 7.97 -13.88
C LEU A 160 -11.46 6.67 -13.17
N VAL A 161 -10.90 5.57 -13.66
CA VAL A 161 -11.01 4.23 -13.04
C VAL A 161 -9.60 3.77 -12.64
N PRO A 162 -9.21 3.90 -11.36
CA PRO A 162 -7.95 3.34 -10.88
C PRO A 162 -7.92 1.82 -11.07
N ARG A 163 -6.81 1.29 -11.58
CA ARG A 163 -6.65 -0.15 -11.90
C ARG A 163 -5.55 -0.80 -11.05
N TRP A 164 -5.70 -0.71 -9.73
CA TRP A 164 -4.72 -1.18 -8.75
C TRP A 164 -4.53 -2.70 -8.80
N TRP A 165 -5.61 -3.47 -8.97
CA TRP A 165 -5.54 -4.94 -9.03
C TRP A 165 -4.81 -5.43 -10.30
N SER A 166 -5.05 -4.78 -11.43
CA SER A 166 -4.43 -5.12 -12.71
C SER A 166 -2.95 -4.71 -12.74
N ASN A 167 -2.60 -3.60 -12.08
CA ASN A 167 -1.24 -3.10 -12.03
C ASN A 167 -0.30 -4.12 -11.35
N ARG A 168 0.74 -4.51 -12.08
CA ARG A 168 1.70 -5.55 -11.66
C ARG A 168 2.53 -5.19 -10.42
N PHE A 169 2.59 -3.91 -10.05
CA PHE A 169 3.35 -3.44 -8.88
C PHE A 169 2.51 -3.35 -7.59
N TYR A 170 1.19 -3.52 -7.68
CA TYR A 170 0.28 -3.41 -6.55
C TYR A 170 -0.52 -4.70 -6.34
N LYS A 171 -1.19 -5.18 -7.39
CA LYS A 171 -2.05 -6.39 -7.34
C LYS A 171 -3.20 -6.33 -6.32
N GLY A 172 -3.53 -5.14 -5.86
CA GLY A 172 -4.56 -4.84 -4.86
C GLY A 172 -4.36 -3.42 -4.33
N SER A 173 -5.25 -2.97 -3.44
CA SER A 173 -5.14 -1.67 -2.78
C SER A 173 -4.39 -1.78 -1.45
N PHE A 174 -4.85 -2.67 -0.56
CA PHE A 174 -4.30 -2.87 0.78
C PHE A 174 -4.65 -4.27 1.30
N SER A 175 -3.94 -4.74 2.32
CA SER A 175 -4.22 -6.03 2.94
C SER A 175 -5.45 -5.99 3.85
N ASN A 176 -6.20 -7.10 3.86
CA ASN A 176 -7.24 -7.39 4.83
C ASN A 176 -6.96 -8.77 5.44
N TRP A 177 -7.32 -8.99 6.70
CA TRP A 177 -7.09 -10.29 7.31
C TRP A 177 -8.31 -11.19 7.18
N PRO A 178 -8.14 -12.37 6.58
CA PRO A 178 -9.23 -13.29 6.39
C PRO A 178 -9.67 -13.94 7.71
N VAL A 179 -10.88 -14.52 7.70
CA VAL A 179 -11.31 -15.41 8.78
C VAL A 179 -10.28 -16.52 8.97
N HIS A 180 -9.98 -16.83 10.24
CA HIS A 180 -8.98 -17.81 10.68
C HIS A 180 -7.51 -17.38 10.57
N PHE A 181 -7.20 -16.17 10.12
CA PHE A 181 -5.84 -15.66 10.14
C PHE A 181 -5.34 -15.49 11.58
N THR A 182 -4.30 -16.24 11.93
CA THR A 182 -3.75 -16.30 13.29
C THR A 182 -2.58 -15.35 13.47
N LYS A 183 -2.30 -14.99 14.73
CA LYS A 183 -1.07 -14.28 15.12
C LYS A 183 0.18 -14.99 14.60
N TYR A 184 0.19 -16.33 14.66
CA TYR A 184 1.30 -17.13 14.20
C TYR A 184 1.53 -16.96 12.69
N GLU A 185 0.48 -17.04 11.87
CA GLU A 185 0.58 -16.83 10.43
C GLU A 185 1.03 -15.40 10.10
N PHE A 186 0.54 -14.41 10.83
CA PHE A 186 1.02 -13.03 10.72
C PHE A 186 2.54 -12.94 11.00
N ASP A 187 3.00 -13.54 12.10
CA ASP A 187 4.41 -13.54 12.47
C ASP A 187 5.27 -14.23 11.40
N GLN A 188 4.74 -15.24 10.69
CA GLN A 188 5.43 -15.86 9.55
C GLN A 188 5.54 -14.92 8.34
N ILE A 189 4.52 -14.09 8.05
CA ILE A 189 4.58 -13.11 6.96
C ILE A 189 5.65 -12.04 7.26
N LYS A 190 5.73 -11.59 8.52
CA LYS A 190 6.72 -10.59 8.95
C LYS A 190 8.15 -11.17 9.03
N ALA A 191 8.28 -12.47 9.32
CA ALA A 191 9.57 -13.07 9.60
C ALA A 191 10.56 -12.94 8.43
N PRO A 192 11.83 -12.58 8.70
CA PRO A 192 12.86 -12.55 7.67
C PRO A 192 13.22 -13.96 7.21
N VAL A 193 13.63 -14.08 5.95
CA VAL A 193 14.18 -15.32 5.38
C VAL A 193 15.67 -15.10 5.11
N GLY A 194 16.52 -15.55 6.04
CA GLY A 194 17.96 -15.26 6.00
C GLY A 194 18.22 -13.75 6.06
N ARG A 195 18.87 -13.19 5.03
CA ARG A 195 19.17 -11.74 4.91
C ARG A 195 18.07 -10.93 4.19
N VAL A 196 16.91 -11.55 3.93
CA VAL A 196 15.76 -10.90 3.28
C VAL A 196 14.73 -10.50 4.34
N TYR A 197 14.46 -9.20 4.47
CA TYR A 197 13.51 -8.65 5.42
C TYR A 197 12.28 -8.10 4.70
N PHE A 198 11.11 -8.26 5.33
CA PHE A 198 9.83 -7.79 4.82
C PHE A 198 9.35 -6.57 5.60
N THR A 199 8.73 -5.62 4.89
CA THR A 199 8.12 -4.44 5.49
C THR A 199 6.95 -3.94 4.65
N GLY A 200 6.18 -2.98 5.18
CA GLY A 200 4.97 -2.44 4.58
C GLY A 200 3.74 -2.69 5.45
N GLU A 201 2.59 -2.13 5.06
CA GLU A 201 1.37 -2.18 5.88
C GLU A 201 0.97 -3.62 6.28
N HIS A 202 1.15 -4.59 5.39
CA HIS A 202 0.83 -6.00 5.62
C HIS A 202 1.72 -6.68 6.68
N THR A 203 2.78 -6.01 7.12
CA THR A 203 3.65 -6.44 8.24
C THR A 203 3.40 -5.64 9.53
N SER A 204 2.37 -4.78 9.55
CA SER A 204 1.88 -4.09 10.74
C SER A 204 0.73 -4.86 11.37
N GLU A 205 0.94 -5.44 12.56
CA GLU A 205 -0.09 -6.28 13.19
C GLU A 205 -1.34 -5.46 13.51
N GLN A 206 -1.14 -4.29 14.09
CA GLN A 206 -2.24 -3.50 14.64
C GLN A 206 -2.84 -2.53 13.61
N HIS A 207 -2.08 -2.19 12.56
CA HIS A 207 -2.42 -1.11 11.63
C HIS A 207 -2.25 -1.50 10.16
N ASN A 208 -2.36 -2.79 9.81
CA ASN A 208 -2.50 -3.21 8.41
C ASN A 208 -3.68 -2.50 7.74
N GLY A 209 -3.55 -2.21 6.46
CA GLY A 209 -4.50 -1.41 5.68
C GLY A 209 -4.22 0.09 5.68
N TYR A 210 -3.34 0.60 6.55
CA TYR A 210 -3.18 2.05 6.76
C TYR A 210 -1.79 2.59 6.42
N VAL A 211 -1.76 3.89 6.09
CA VAL A 211 -0.52 4.66 5.83
C VAL A 211 0.40 4.67 7.05
N HIS A 212 -0.13 4.95 8.26
CA HIS A 212 0.67 4.92 9.48
C HIS A 212 1.18 3.51 9.82
N GLY A 213 0.42 2.47 9.45
CA GLY A 213 0.88 1.09 9.58
C GLY A 213 2.10 0.79 8.73
N ALA A 214 2.11 1.26 7.47
CA ALA A 214 3.29 1.15 6.61
C ALA A 214 4.50 1.93 7.17
N TYR A 215 4.27 3.15 7.67
CA TYR A 215 5.32 3.98 8.28
C TYR A 215 5.96 3.30 9.50
N LEU A 216 5.14 2.82 10.45
CA LEU A 216 5.60 2.16 11.65
C LEU A 216 6.30 0.82 11.34
N ALA A 217 5.74 0.03 10.43
CA ALA A 217 6.37 -1.22 10.00
C ALA A 217 7.75 -0.99 9.35
N GLY A 218 7.93 0.12 8.63
CA GLY A 218 9.23 0.52 8.09
C GLY A 218 10.29 0.72 9.19
N ILE A 219 9.91 1.38 10.29
CA ILE A 219 10.77 1.60 11.45
C ILE A 219 11.09 0.27 12.13
N ASP A 220 10.08 -0.58 12.36
CA ASP A 220 10.24 -1.87 13.01
C ASP A 220 11.20 -2.80 12.23
N SER A 221 10.94 -3.01 10.95
CA SER A 221 11.78 -3.88 10.10
C SER A 221 13.20 -3.34 9.96
N ALA A 222 13.38 -2.01 9.95
CA ALA A 222 14.71 -1.41 9.95
C ALA A 222 15.47 -1.67 11.25
N ASN A 223 14.80 -1.55 12.41
CA ASN A 223 15.40 -1.85 13.71
C ASN A 223 15.78 -3.34 13.82
N ASP A 224 14.92 -4.24 13.37
CA ASP A 224 15.18 -5.69 13.35
C ASP A 224 16.44 -6.02 12.52
N MET A 225 16.58 -5.38 11.35
CA MET A 225 17.75 -5.52 10.48
C MET A 225 19.02 -4.92 11.12
N ILE A 226 18.93 -3.73 11.72
CA ILE A 226 20.05 -3.06 12.40
C ILE A 226 20.57 -3.91 13.56
N ASP A 227 19.68 -4.51 14.35
CA ASP A 227 20.06 -5.36 15.48
C ASP A 227 20.73 -6.65 15.03
N CYS A 228 20.30 -7.23 13.91
CA CYS A 228 20.99 -8.35 13.28
C CYS A 228 22.39 -7.95 12.80
N PHE A 229 22.50 -6.84 12.06
CA PHE A 229 23.78 -6.35 11.53
C PHE A 229 24.81 -6.08 12.63
N LYS A 230 24.40 -5.46 13.75
CA LYS A 230 25.27 -5.19 14.90
C LYS A 230 25.76 -6.48 15.56
N LYS A 231 24.90 -7.50 15.68
CA LYS A 231 25.27 -8.81 16.23
C LYS A 231 26.25 -9.55 15.32
N ASP A 232 26.01 -9.55 14.00
CA ASP A 232 26.92 -10.14 13.01
C ASP A 232 28.31 -9.48 13.06
N SER A 233 28.35 -8.14 13.09
CA SER A 233 29.59 -7.36 13.19
C SER A 233 30.38 -7.66 14.46
N PHE A 234 29.68 -7.80 15.60
CA PHE A 234 30.31 -8.15 16.88
C PHE A 234 30.88 -9.57 16.90
N ASN A 235 30.20 -10.52 16.26
CA ASN A 235 30.67 -11.90 16.16
C ASN A 235 31.89 -12.02 15.23
N GLN A 236 31.92 -11.26 14.13
CA GLN A 236 33.08 -11.20 13.22
C GLN A 236 34.31 -10.54 13.85
N ALA A 237 34.13 -9.57 14.75
CA ALA A 237 35.25 -8.91 15.44
C ALA A 237 35.91 -9.77 16.55
N LYS A 238 35.30 -10.90 16.92
CA LYS A 238 35.77 -11.82 17.96
C LYS A 238 36.37 -13.13 17.44
N GLY A 239 36.21 -13.43 16.14
CA GLY A 239 36.78 -14.60 15.47
C GLY A 239 38.09 -14.26 14.77
#